data_AF-A0AAW2M289-F1
#
_entry.id   AF-A0AAW2M289-F1
#
_cell.length_a   1.000
_cell.length_b   1.000
_cell.length_c   1.000
_cell.angle_alpha   90.00
_cell.angle_beta   90.00
_cell.angle_gamma   90.00
#
_symmetry.space_group_name_H-M   'P 1'
#
loop_
_entity.id
_entity.type
_entity.pdbx_description
1 polymer ?
#
loop_
_entity_poly.entity_id
_entity_poly.type
_entity_poly.pdbx_seq_one_letter_code
_entity_poly.pdbx_strand_id
1 'polypeptide(L)'
;MAVLIFIILTTLFALVSSQGAYDPVYNCYPDYNPSKSQYTTSLNTLLPSLSSNIGDDGFYTASEGPANAIVLCRGDIQLDECRVCVSTVAQRIVQDCPDRMRAIIWALNCMLRYSDESMLGAMATTPNINSTYSNLNVTRPDRFKGALETLMNDLRSVAAKGSSGLKAAAGIGSGPDGQTIYAMLQCTPDLSIESCDSCLSQAAELIPTWYPIGARIYMPSCNIRYENFSFYNITRLQESRDQPPTVLPPPSSGSR
;
A
#
# COMPACT_ATOMS: atom_id res chain seq x y z
N MET A 1 -5.01 -50.64 7.28
CA MET A 1 -5.98 -49.63 6.77
C MET A 1 -5.97 -48.32 7.53
N ALA A 2 -5.81 -48.29 8.87
CA ALA A 2 -5.78 -47.04 9.64
C ALA A 2 -4.58 -46.10 9.35
N VAL A 3 -3.41 -46.66 9.03
CA VAL A 3 -2.18 -45.86 8.76
C VAL A 3 -2.23 -45.12 7.42
N LEU A 4 -2.91 -45.68 6.41
CA LEU A 4 -3.07 -45.02 5.10
C LEU A 4 -4.03 -43.82 5.15
N ILE A 5 -5.01 -43.84 6.07
CA ILE A 5 -5.98 -42.74 6.24
C ILE A 5 -5.30 -41.52 6.88
N PHE A 6 -4.35 -41.72 7.80
CA PHE A 6 -3.64 -40.63 8.47
C PHE A 6 -2.71 -39.85 7.53
N ILE A 7 -2.06 -40.56 6.58
CA ILE A 7 -1.18 -39.94 5.58
C ILE A 7 -1.99 -39.08 4.59
N ILE A 8 -3.21 -39.50 4.24
CA ILE A 8 -4.11 -38.74 3.34
C ILE A 8 -4.65 -37.47 4.04
N LEU A 9 -4.88 -37.51 5.36
CA LEU A 9 -5.31 -36.33 6.12
C LEU A 9 -4.21 -35.28 6.29
N THR A 10 -2.94 -35.69 6.36
CA THR A 10 -1.81 -34.73 6.42
C THR A 10 -1.47 -34.10 5.07
N THR A 11 -1.79 -34.76 3.95
CA THR A 11 -1.54 -34.21 2.60
C THR A 11 -2.68 -33.34 2.07
N LEU A 12 -3.86 -33.33 2.71
CA LEU A 12 -4.99 -32.47 2.32
C LEU A 12 -4.93 -31.03 2.87
N PHE A 13 -3.98 -30.71 3.76
CA PHE A 13 -3.85 -29.37 4.36
C PHE A 13 -2.67 -28.53 3.82
N ALA A 14 -2.29 -28.79 2.56
CA ALA A 14 -1.44 -27.87 1.80
C ALA A 14 -2.11 -27.46 0.48
N LEU A 15 -3.40 -27.08 0.55
CA LEU A 15 -3.89 -26.05 -0.35
C LEU A 15 -3.34 -24.72 0.17
N VAL A 16 -2.05 -24.50 -0.01
CA VAL A 16 -1.57 -23.12 -0.13
C VAL A 16 -2.31 -22.62 -1.34
N SER A 17 -3.32 -21.77 -1.10
CA SER A 17 -3.89 -20.96 -2.14
C SER A 17 -2.74 -20.21 -2.77
N SER A 18 -2.22 -20.69 -3.91
CA SER A 18 -1.45 -19.86 -4.81
C SER A 18 -2.45 -18.86 -5.37
N GLN A 19 -2.80 -17.86 -4.56
CA GLN A 19 -3.19 -16.59 -5.13
C GLN A 19 -1.99 -16.21 -5.98
N GLY A 20 -2.12 -16.36 -7.30
CA GLY A 20 -1.01 -16.20 -8.24
C GLY A 20 -0.21 -14.99 -7.82
N ALA A 21 1.09 -15.18 -7.54
CA ALA A 21 1.94 -14.15 -6.97
C ALA A 21 1.81 -12.90 -7.84
N TYR A 22 1.04 -11.92 -7.35
CA TYR A 22 0.82 -10.69 -8.08
C TYR A 22 2.15 -9.96 -8.05
N ASP A 23 2.75 -9.78 -9.22
CA ASP A 23 4.06 -9.16 -9.32
C ASP A 23 3.95 -7.71 -8.81
N PRO A 24 4.75 -7.29 -7.82
CA PRO A 24 4.73 -5.93 -7.34
C PRO A 24 5.09 -4.98 -8.47
N VAL A 25 4.42 -3.84 -8.47
CA VAL A 25 4.70 -2.79 -9.44
C VAL A 25 5.78 -1.89 -8.86
N TYR A 26 6.77 -1.49 -9.64
CA TYR A 26 7.87 -0.66 -9.14
C TYR A 26 8.23 0.46 -10.13
N ASN A 27 8.93 1.47 -9.63
CA ASN A 27 9.49 2.53 -10.44
C ASN A 27 10.89 2.91 -9.92
N CYS A 28 11.83 2.93 -10.86
CA CYS A 28 13.21 3.38 -10.65
C CYS A 28 13.37 4.79 -11.20
N TYR A 29 13.83 5.74 -10.40
CA TYR A 29 14.06 7.10 -10.89
C TYR A 29 15.39 7.19 -11.66
N PRO A 30 15.52 8.12 -12.63
CA PRO A 30 16.74 8.25 -13.44
C PRO A 30 17.85 9.04 -12.72
N ASP A 31 18.14 8.67 -11.47
CA ASP A 31 19.10 9.36 -10.59
C ASP A 31 20.27 8.45 -10.18
N TYR A 32 20.81 7.71 -11.15
CA TYR A 32 21.97 6.85 -10.95
C TYR A 32 23.16 7.66 -10.43
N ASN A 33 23.69 7.27 -9.27
CA ASN A 33 24.89 7.90 -8.71
C ASN A 33 25.77 6.88 -7.98
N PRO A 34 26.72 6.25 -8.69
CA PRO A 34 27.62 5.26 -8.13
C PRO A 34 28.65 5.90 -7.18
N SER A 35 28.78 7.23 -7.19
CA SER A 35 29.75 7.97 -6.38
C SER A 35 29.29 8.24 -4.94
N LYS A 36 28.02 7.99 -4.59
CA LYS A 36 27.52 8.08 -3.21
C LYS A 36 27.67 6.75 -2.46
N SER A 37 28.90 6.27 -2.27
CA SER A 37 29.16 5.02 -1.51
C SER A 37 28.57 5.00 -0.10
N GLN A 38 28.53 6.18 0.56
CA GLN A 38 27.89 6.34 1.87
C GLN A 38 26.37 6.14 1.80
N TYR A 39 25.70 6.63 0.75
CA TYR A 39 24.26 6.46 0.59
C TYR A 39 23.89 4.99 0.42
N THR A 40 24.60 4.28 -0.45
CA THR A 40 24.36 2.84 -0.66
C THR A 40 24.58 2.04 0.63
N THR A 41 25.61 2.38 1.40
CA THR A 41 25.85 1.75 2.71
C THR A 41 24.69 2.00 3.66
N SER A 42 24.25 3.25 3.78
CA SER A 42 23.10 3.63 4.60
C SER A 42 21.81 2.95 4.15
N LEU A 43 21.54 2.87 2.86
CA LEU A 43 20.36 2.19 2.31
C LEU A 43 20.38 0.68 2.61
N ASN A 44 21.54 0.03 2.46
CA ASN A 44 21.71 -1.40 2.74
C ASN A 44 21.55 -1.73 4.23
N THR A 45 21.82 -0.79 5.13
CA THR A 45 21.51 -0.91 6.56
C THR A 45 20.03 -0.64 6.84
N LEU A 46 19.46 0.38 6.19
CA LEU A 46 18.09 0.84 6.43
C LEU A 46 17.05 -0.19 6.01
N LEU A 47 17.09 -0.68 4.77
CA LEU A 47 16.01 -1.49 4.20
C LEU A 47 15.72 -2.79 4.98
N PRO A 48 16.73 -3.59 5.42
CA PRO A 48 16.47 -4.79 6.21
C PRO A 48 15.84 -4.50 7.58
N SER A 49 16.09 -3.31 8.15
CA SER A 49 15.57 -2.92 9.47
C SER A 49 14.08 -2.58 9.46
N LEU A 50 13.50 -2.26 8.30
CA LEU A 50 12.15 -1.72 8.22
C LEU A 50 11.10 -2.70 8.74
N SER A 51 11.19 -3.97 8.36
CA SER A 51 10.17 -4.97 8.70
C SER A 51 10.02 -5.17 10.22
N SER A 52 11.11 -5.19 10.99
CA SER A 52 11.05 -5.44 12.43
C SER A 52 10.56 -4.23 13.24
N ASN A 53 10.69 -3.02 12.70
CA ASN A 53 10.37 -1.77 13.40
C ASN A 53 8.96 -1.24 13.11
N ILE A 54 8.23 -1.83 12.17
CA ILE A 54 6.84 -1.44 11.90
C ILE A 54 5.94 -1.87 13.07
N GLY A 55 5.12 -0.93 13.53
CA GLY A 55 4.09 -1.12 14.55
C GLY A 55 2.73 -1.52 13.97
N ASP A 56 1.74 -1.69 14.85
CA ASP A 56 0.40 -2.18 14.48
C ASP A 56 -0.38 -1.26 13.52
N ASP A 57 0.04 0.00 13.42
CA ASP A 57 -0.51 0.99 12.49
C ASP A 57 -0.03 0.78 11.04
N GLY A 58 0.99 -0.07 10.83
CA GLY A 58 1.45 -0.46 9.51
C GLY A 58 2.13 0.66 8.72
N PHE A 59 2.41 1.80 9.35
CA PHE A 59 3.12 2.92 8.76
C PHE A 59 4.44 3.14 9.50
N TYR A 60 5.53 3.29 8.75
CA TYR A 60 6.83 3.53 9.35
C TYR A 60 7.69 4.40 8.47
N THR A 61 8.37 5.36 9.10
CA THR A 61 9.37 6.19 8.45
C THR A 61 10.69 6.02 9.19
N ALA A 62 11.78 5.96 8.44
CA ALA A 62 13.10 5.78 9.02
C ALA A 62 14.17 6.43 8.14
N SER A 63 15.25 6.84 8.80
CA SER A 63 16.42 7.41 8.15
C SER A 63 17.68 6.75 8.71
N GLU A 64 18.65 6.52 7.84
CA GLU A 64 19.99 6.05 8.17
C GLU A 64 20.96 6.90 7.37
N GLY A 65 21.80 7.71 8.02
CA GLY A 65 22.63 8.70 7.33
C GLY A 65 21.82 9.53 6.31
N PRO A 66 22.21 9.57 5.02
CA PRO A 66 21.47 10.29 3.98
C PRO A 66 20.29 9.50 3.37
N ALA A 67 20.04 8.26 3.76
CA ALA A 67 18.95 7.44 3.23
C ALA A 67 17.67 7.62 4.05
N ASN A 68 16.54 7.78 3.38
CA ASN A 68 15.22 7.90 3.97
C ASN A 68 14.29 6.84 3.37
N ALA A 69 13.41 6.27 4.17
CA ALA A 69 12.42 5.29 3.73
C ALA A 69 11.04 5.57 4.34
N ILE A 70 10.00 5.28 3.56
CA ILE A 70 8.61 5.25 4.01
C ILE A 70 8.03 3.90 3.63
N VAL A 71 7.36 3.27 4.60
CA VAL A 71 6.59 2.04 4.42
C VAL A 71 5.14 2.31 4.74
N LEU A 72 4.25 1.75 3.92
CA LEU A 72 2.81 1.76 4.16
C LEU A 72 2.24 0.36 3.91
N CYS A 73 1.76 -0.31 4.94
CA CYS A 73 0.98 -1.53 4.83
C CYS A 73 -0.48 -1.23 4.55
N ARG A 74 -1.17 -2.16 3.89
CA ARG A 74 -2.61 -2.02 3.65
C ARG A 74 -3.35 -2.06 4.98
N GLY A 75 -4.27 -1.12 5.22
CA GLY A 75 -4.85 -0.90 6.55
C GLY A 75 -5.72 -2.03 7.12
N ASP A 76 -5.98 -3.08 6.35
CA ASP A 76 -6.87 -4.20 6.67
C ASP A 76 -6.13 -5.55 6.83
N ILE A 77 -4.80 -5.55 6.94
CA ILE A 77 -4.00 -6.78 7.12
C ILE A 77 -3.40 -6.87 8.52
N GLN A 78 -2.99 -8.08 8.90
CA GLN A 78 -2.29 -8.31 10.16
C GLN A 78 -0.83 -7.86 10.10
N LEU A 79 -0.26 -7.51 11.26
CA LEU A 79 1.10 -6.98 11.33
C LEU A 79 2.14 -7.97 10.81
N ASP A 80 1.98 -9.26 11.08
CA ASP A 80 2.87 -10.30 10.56
C ASP A 80 2.84 -10.38 9.02
N GLU A 81 1.66 -10.35 8.39
CA GLU A 81 1.52 -10.28 6.93
C GLU A 81 2.15 -9.01 6.35
N CYS A 82 1.98 -7.88 7.04
CA CYS A 82 2.62 -6.61 6.72
C CYS A 82 4.15 -6.73 6.75
N ARG A 83 4.72 -7.26 7.84
CA ARG A 83 6.17 -7.43 8.00
C ARG A 83 6.77 -8.36 6.96
N VAL A 84 6.07 -9.45 6.63
CA VAL A 84 6.47 -10.36 5.55
C VAL A 84 6.54 -9.60 4.23
N CYS A 85 5.46 -8.89 3.87
CA CYS A 85 5.43 -8.09 2.64
C CYS A 85 6.60 -7.10 2.57
N VAL A 86 6.82 -6.35 3.66
CA VAL A 86 7.87 -5.33 3.73
C VAL A 86 9.26 -5.95 3.58
N SER A 87 9.51 -7.08 4.25
CA SER A 87 10.78 -7.79 4.13
C SER A 87 11.05 -8.24 2.69
N THR A 88 10.01 -8.70 1.98
CA THR A 88 10.09 -9.13 0.59
C THR A 88 10.39 -7.95 -0.33
N VAL A 89 9.63 -6.86 -0.23
CA VAL A 89 9.80 -5.71 -1.12
C VAL A 89 11.09 -4.94 -0.85
N ALA A 90 11.59 -4.93 0.39
CA ALA A 90 12.88 -4.35 0.76
C ALA A 90 14.07 -5.04 0.07
N GLN A 91 14.00 -6.38 -0.08
CA GLN A 91 15.02 -7.13 -0.82
C GLN A 91 14.86 -6.95 -2.33
N ARG A 92 13.61 -6.92 -2.81
CA ARG A 92 13.33 -6.88 -4.24
C ARG A 92 13.61 -5.52 -4.87
N ILE A 93 13.29 -4.42 -4.20
CA ILE A 93 13.44 -3.08 -4.78
C ILE A 93 14.87 -2.74 -5.18
N VAL A 94 15.89 -3.24 -4.46
CA VAL A 94 17.30 -3.04 -4.82
C VAL A 94 17.78 -3.94 -5.97
N GLN A 95 17.10 -5.06 -6.21
CA GLN A 95 17.35 -5.93 -7.37
C GLN A 95 16.72 -5.34 -8.63
N ASP A 96 15.50 -4.82 -8.50
CA ASP A 96 14.74 -4.25 -9.61
C ASP A 96 15.22 -2.83 -9.97
N CYS A 97 15.73 -2.07 -9.00
CA CYS A 97 16.26 -0.72 -9.15
C CYS A 97 17.72 -0.62 -8.66
N PRO A 98 18.69 -1.26 -9.34
CA PRO A 98 20.08 -1.24 -8.92
C PRO A 98 20.65 0.20 -8.98
N ASP A 99 21.43 0.55 -7.96
CA ASP A 99 22.19 1.81 -7.84
C ASP A 99 21.35 3.09 -7.98
N ARG A 100 20.04 3.00 -7.68
CA ARG A 100 19.13 4.16 -7.68
C ARG A 100 19.07 4.80 -6.32
N MET A 101 19.00 6.13 -6.32
CA MET A 101 18.85 6.92 -5.11
C MET A 101 17.39 7.09 -4.73
N ARG A 102 16.47 6.95 -5.69
CA ARG A 102 15.04 6.88 -5.42
C ARG A 102 14.44 5.69 -6.14
N ALA A 103 13.62 4.96 -5.40
CA ALA A 103 12.74 3.97 -5.96
C ALA A 103 11.50 3.82 -5.09
N ILE A 104 10.46 3.26 -5.70
CA ILE A 104 9.21 2.90 -5.04
C ILE A 104 8.70 1.58 -5.59
N ILE A 105 8.13 0.77 -4.71
CA ILE A 105 7.51 -0.53 -5.03
C ILE A 105 6.17 -0.64 -4.31
N TRP A 106 5.14 -1.06 -5.04
CA TRP A 106 3.79 -1.35 -4.56
C TRP A 106 3.51 -2.84 -4.71
N ALA A 107 3.38 -3.53 -3.59
CA ALA A 107 2.89 -4.89 -3.51
C ALA A 107 1.43 -4.91 -3.04
N LEU A 108 0.81 -6.10 -3.09
CA LEU A 108 -0.60 -6.28 -2.71
C LEU A 108 -0.92 -5.83 -1.28
N ASN A 109 0.04 -5.99 -0.37
CA ASN A 109 -0.13 -5.81 1.07
C ASN A 109 0.69 -4.64 1.64
N CYS A 110 1.62 -4.06 0.88
CA CYS A 110 2.49 -2.98 1.34
C CYS A 110 3.10 -2.19 0.20
N MET A 111 3.52 -0.96 0.50
CA MET A 111 4.34 -0.10 -0.34
C MET A 111 5.61 0.25 0.41
N LEU A 112 6.73 0.33 -0.33
CA LEU A 112 8.00 0.84 0.16
C LEU A 112 8.54 1.87 -0.82
N ARG A 113 8.94 3.04 -0.33
CA ARG A 113 9.70 4.03 -1.10
C ARG A 113 10.92 4.50 -0.33
N TYR A 114 12.02 4.74 -1.04
CA TYR A 114 13.22 5.33 -0.47
C TYR A 114 13.71 6.52 -1.29
N SER A 115 14.46 7.41 -0.64
CA SER A 115 15.05 8.60 -1.26
C SER A 115 16.29 9.08 -0.49
N ASP A 116 17.12 9.90 -1.12
CA ASP A 116 18.15 10.71 -0.45
C ASP A 116 17.63 12.06 0.07
N GLU A 117 16.37 12.38 -0.18
CA GLU A 117 15.65 13.51 0.36
C GLU A 117 14.62 13.07 1.40
N SER A 118 14.28 13.96 2.34
CA SER A 118 13.19 13.70 3.28
C SER A 118 11.84 13.71 2.56
N MET A 119 11.01 12.72 2.84
CA MET A 119 9.68 12.57 2.24
C MET A 119 8.53 12.78 3.24
N LEU A 120 8.84 13.01 4.52
CA LEU A 120 7.86 13.08 5.60
C LEU A 120 6.95 14.30 5.47
N GLY A 121 5.64 14.08 5.44
CA GLY A 121 4.62 15.12 5.30
C GLY A 121 4.54 15.72 3.90
N ALA A 122 5.36 15.26 2.96
CA ALA A 122 5.40 15.74 1.59
C ALA A 122 4.47 14.88 0.71
N MET A 123 3.38 15.49 0.25
CA MET A 123 2.48 14.86 -0.72
C MET A 123 3.22 14.63 -2.04
N ALA A 124 3.24 13.39 -2.51
CA ALA A 124 3.78 13.01 -3.81
C ALA A 124 2.76 12.16 -4.57
N THR A 125 2.46 12.59 -5.80
CA THR A 125 1.55 11.92 -6.73
C THR A 125 2.26 11.26 -7.89
N THR A 126 3.59 11.41 -8.01
CA THR A 126 4.39 10.86 -9.11
C THR A 126 5.47 9.87 -8.63
N PRO A 127 5.65 8.74 -9.33
CA PRO A 127 5.01 8.38 -10.59
C PRO A 127 3.57 7.88 -10.39
N ASN A 128 2.79 7.97 -11.45
CA ASN A 128 1.38 7.56 -11.52
C ASN A 128 1.06 6.74 -12.79
N ILE A 129 2.10 6.18 -13.41
CA ILE A 129 2.03 5.52 -14.74
C ILE A 129 1.74 4.02 -14.68
N ASN A 130 1.63 3.48 -13.48
CA ASN A 130 1.82 2.06 -13.19
C ASN A 130 0.58 1.41 -12.52
N SER A 131 -0.58 2.03 -12.72
CA SER A 131 -1.88 1.51 -12.29
C SER A 131 -2.26 0.23 -13.04
N THR A 132 -3.04 -0.63 -12.39
CA THR A 132 -3.53 -1.87 -13.00
C THR A 132 -5.04 -1.90 -13.10
N TYR A 133 -5.54 -2.49 -14.19
CA TYR A 133 -6.96 -2.49 -14.53
C TYR A 133 -7.42 -3.89 -14.88
N SER A 134 -8.68 -4.21 -14.57
CA SER A 134 -9.34 -5.38 -15.11
C SER A 134 -9.40 -5.30 -16.64
N ASN A 135 -9.28 -6.45 -17.30
CA ASN A 135 -9.50 -6.58 -18.75
C ASN A 135 -10.98 -6.58 -19.14
N LEU A 136 -11.88 -6.51 -18.17
CA LEU A 136 -13.33 -6.47 -18.35
C LEU A 136 -13.87 -5.08 -18.03
N ASN A 137 -14.82 -4.63 -18.84
CA ASN A 137 -15.47 -3.33 -18.71
C ASN A 137 -16.86 -3.48 -18.12
N VAL A 138 -17.33 -2.42 -17.48
CA VAL A 138 -18.71 -2.32 -17.01
C VAL A 138 -19.66 -2.15 -18.21
N THR A 139 -20.87 -2.70 -18.09
CA THR A 139 -21.86 -2.67 -19.20
C THR A 139 -22.51 -1.30 -19.38
N ARG A 140 -22.57 -0.46 -18.33
CA ARG A 140 -23.16 0.89 -18.37
C ARG A 140 -22.20 1.93 -17.76
N PRO A 141 -21.19 2.39 -18.52
CA PRO A 141 -20.13 3.26 -18.03
C PRO A 141 -20.62 4.53 -17.31
N ASP A 142 -21.59 5.26 -17.87
CA ASP A 142 -22.05 6.53 -17.26
C ASP A 142 -22.75 6.34 -15.91
N ARG A 143 -23.54 5.27 -15.76
CA ARG A 143 -24.20 4.95 -14.48
C ARG A 143 -23.21 4.42 -13.46
N PHE A 144 -22.27 3.60 -13.91
CA PHE A 144 -21.20 3.09 -13.06
C PHE A 144 -20.30 4.23 -12.57
N LYS A 145 -19.94 5.17 -13.45
CA LYS A 145 -19.20 6.39 -13.11
C LYS A 145 -19.84 7.12 -11.94
N GLY A 146 -21.12 7.47 -12.04
CA GLY A 146 -21.79 8.22 -10.97
C GLY A 146 -21.82 7.47 -9.63
N ALA A 147 -22.05 6.15 -9.67
CA ALA A 147 -22.02 5.31 -8.48
C ALA A 147 -20.60 5.22 -7.87
N LEU A 148 -19.58 5.05 -8.70
CA LEU A 148 -18.19 4.99 -8.28
C LEU A 148 -17.72 6.33 -7.70
N GLU A 149 -18.01 7.45 -8.36
CA GLU A 149 -17.65 8.80 -7.89
C GLU A 149 -18.28 9.11 -6.53
N THR A 150 -19.56 8.74 -6.35
CA THR A 150 -20.25 8.90 -5.06
C THR A 150 -19.53 8.11 -3.97
N LEU A 151 -19.28 6.81 -4.21
CA LEU A 151 -18.57 5.96 -3.25
C LEU A 151 -17.16 6.47 -2.94
N MET A 152 -16.41 6.89 -3.96
CA MET A 152 -15.05 7.40 -3.80
C MET A 152 -15.02 8.69 -2.99
N ASN A 153 -15.95 9.62 -3.22
CA ASN A 153 -16.05 10.86 -2.45
C ASN A 153 -16.35 10.62 -0.98
N ASP A 154 -17.28 9.70 -0.67
CA ASP A 154 -17.62 9.33 0.70
C ASP A 154 -16.41 8.73 1.42
N LEU A 155 -15.76 7.74 0.78
CA LEU A 155 -14.58 7.08 1.34
C LEU A 155 -13.38 8.02 1.48
N ARG A 156 -13.18 8.94 0.51
CA ARG A 156 -12.11 9.94 0.54
C ARG A 156 -12.21 10.82 1.77
N SER A 157 -13.41 11.34 2.07
CA SER A 157 -13.62 12.18 3.24
C SER A 157 -13.30 11.45 4.55
N VAL A 158 -13.67 10.18 4.64
CA VAL A 158 -13.40 9.34 5.82
C VAL A 158 -11.90 9.03 5.94
N ALA A 159 -11.25 8.63 4.85
CA ALA A 159 -9.82 8.31 4.85
C ALA A 159 -8.95 9.52 5.23
N ALA A 160 -9.25 10.69 4.67
CA ALA A 160 -8.52 11.93 4.94
C ALA A 160 -8.56 12.34 6.42
N LYS A 161 -9.73 12.17 7.06
CA LYS A 161 -9.96 12.45 8.48
C LYS A 161 -9.46 11.35 9.42
N GLY A 162 -8.87 10.28 8.89
CA GLY A 162 -8.26 9.21 9.69
C GLY A 162 -7.17 9.72 10.63
N SER A 163 -6.80 8.91 11.62
CA SER A 163 -5.82 9.26 12.65
C SER A 163 -4.39 9.33 12.10
N SER A 164 -3.43 9.66 12.97
CA SER A 164 -2.00 9.65 12.63
C SER A 164 -1.43 8.24 12.37
N GLY A 165 -2.14 7.19 12.75
CA GLY A 165 -1.74 5.79 12.49
C GLY A 165 -2.43 5.19 11.28
N LEU A 166 -3.68 5.59 10.97
CA LEU A 166 -4.43 5.03 9.85
C LEU A 166 -5.29 6.06 9.14
N LYS A 167 -4.94 6.33 7.87
CA LYS A 167 -5.72 7.15 6.92
C LYS A 167 -6.27 6.30 5.79
N ALA A 168 -7.22 5.43 6.10
CA ALA A 168 -7.83 4.52 5.14
C ALA A 168 -9.34 4.43 5.33
N ALA A 169 -10.06 4.11 4.25
CA ALA A 169 -11.48 3.80 4.29
C ALA A 169 -11.86 2.78 3.23
N ALA A 170 -12.78 1.89 3.58
CA ALA A 170 -13.35 0.89 2.68
C ALA A 170 -14.88 0.90 2.78
N GLY A 171 -15.53 0.54 1.69
CA GLY A 171 -16.98 0.50 1.63
C GLY A 171 -17.50 -0.21 0.38
N ILE A 172 -18.82 -0.24 0.28
CA ILE A 172 -19.54 -0.84 -0.83
C ILE A 172 -20.48 0.18 -1.49
N GLY A 173 -20.59 0.11 -2.80
CA GLY A 173 -21.53 0.88 -3.61
C GLY A 173 -22.37 -0.04 -4.49
N SER A 174 -23.54 0.45 -4.88
CA SER A 174 -24.42 -0.23 -5.85
C SER A 174 -24.25 0.39 -7.23
N GLY A 175 -23.67 -0.37 -8.14
CA GLY A 175 -23.56 -0.06 -9.56
C GLY A 175 -24.82 -0.44 -10.34
N PRO A 176 -24.81 -0.22 -11.67
CA PRO A 176 -25.89 -0.63 -12.55
C PRO A 176 -26.11 -2.16 -12.50
N ASP A 177 -27.36 -2.59 -12.73
CA ASP A 177 -27.75 -4.00 -12.84
C ASP A 177 -27.45 -4.86 -11.62
N GLY A 178 -27.43 -4.25 -10.43
CA GLY A 178 -27.17 -4.94 -9.16
C GLY A 178 -25.69 -5.28 -8.96
N GLN A 179 -24.79 -4.75 -9.80
CA GLN A 179 -23.35 -4.89 -9.59
C GLN A 179 -22.96 -4.26 -8.24
N THR A 180 -22.26 -5.00 -7.40
CA THR A 180 -21.66 -4.45 -6.18
C THR A 180 -20.26 -3.94 -6.50
N ILE A 181 -19.94 -2.74 -6.01
CA ILE A 181 -18.62 -2.11 -6.12
C ILE A 181 -17.99 -2.17 -4.73
N TYR A 182 -16.87 -2.87 -4.59
CA TYR A 182 -16.06 -2.82 -3.38
C TYR A 182 -14.94 -1.82 -3.61
N ALA A 183 -14.73 -0.88 -2.70
CA ALA A 183 -13.67 0.12 -2.82
C ALA A 183 -12.92 0.30 -1.50
N MET A 184 -11.63 0.59 -1.61
CA MET A 184 -10.75 0.98 -0.51
C MET A 184 -9.80 2.09 -0.99
N LEU A 185 -9.68 3.13 -0.17
CA LEU A 185 -8.81 4.28 -0.38
C LEU A 185 -7.89 4.41 0.82
N GLN A 186 -6.63 4.74 0.59
CA GLN A 186 -5.66 4.88 1.66
C GLN A 186 -4.60 5.92 1.32
N CYS A 187 -4.21 6.71 2.32
CA CYS A 187 -3.09 7.64 2.29
C CYS A 187 -1.96 7.19 3.22
N THR A 188 -0.77 7.74 3.02
CA THR A 188 0.26 7.70 4.06
C THR A 188 -0.18 8.60 5.24
N PRO A 189 -0.17 8.08 6.49
CA PRO A 189 -0.64 8.82 7.66
C PRO A 189 0.10 10.12 8.01
N ASP A 190 1.31 10.34 7.47
CA ASP A 190 2.09 11.56 7.64
C ASP A 190 1.52 12.80 6.93
N LEU A 191 0.55 12.62 6.03
CA LEU A 191 -0.10 13.73 5.35
C LEU A 191 -1.12 14.46 6.23
N SER A 192 -1.31 15.76 5.96
CA SER A 192 -2.48 16.48 6.49
C SER A 192 -3.78 15.95 5.89
N ILE A 193 -4.91 16.35 6.48
CA ILE A 193 -6.25 16.00 5.95
C ILE A 193 -6.37 16.50 4.51
N GLU A 194 -5.98 17.73 4.24
CA GLU A 194 -6.06 18.38 2.94
C GLU A 194 -5.14 17.71 1.91
N SER A 195 -3.91 17.38 2.28
CA SER A 195 -2.99 16.67 1.40
C SER A 195 -3.46 15.24 1.08
N CYS A 196 -4.03 14.53 2.04
CA CYS A 196 -4.60 13.20 1.79
C CYS A 196 -5.83 13.28 0.87
N ASP A 197 -6.77 14.20 1.13
CA ASP A 197 -7.94 14.41 0.27
C ASP A 197 -7.52 14.78 -1.16
N SER A 198 -6.56 15.70 -1.30
CA SER A 198 -6.01 16.11 -2.60
C SER A 198 -5.33 14.96 -3.34
N CYS A 199 -4.52 14.14 -2.65
CA CYS A 199 -3.88 12.98 -3.27
C CYS A 199 -4.92 11.99 -3.80
N LEU A 200 -5.92 11.63 -2.98
CA LEU A 200 -6.97 10.70 -3.37
C LEU A 200 -7.87 11.27 -4.49
N SER A 201 -8.10 12.58 -4.51
CA SER A 201 -8.79 13.24 -5.63
C SER A 201 -8.02 13.08 -6.94
N GLN A 202 -6.71 13.37 -6.93
CA GLN A 202 -5.85 13.21 -8.11
C GLN A 202 -5.71 11.75 -8.53
N ALA A 203 -5.69 10.80 -7.59
CA ALA A 203 -5.70 9.38 -7.91
C ALA A 203 -7.01 8.96 -8.61
N ALA A 204 -8.16 9.51 -8.21
CA ALA A 204 -9.44 9.22 -8.86
C ALA A 204 -9.49 9.71 -10.32
N GLU A 205 -8.80 10.80 -10.66
CA GLU A 205 -8.70 11.32 -12.03
C GLU A 205 -7.96 10.37 -12.99
N LEU A 206 -7.18 9.42 -12.46
CA LEU A 206 -6.49 8.40 -13.25
C LEU A 206 -7.36 7.20 -13.60
N ILE A 207 -8.57 7.12 -13.06
CA ILE A 207 -9.53 6.07 -13.43
C ILE A 207 -9.93 6.31 -14.89
N PRO A 208 -9.73 5.33 -15.78
CA PRO A 208 -9.94 5.56 -17.20
C PRO A 208 -11.44 5.64 -17.54
N THR A 209 -11.74 6.38 -18.60
CA THR A 209 -13.11 6.66 -19.05
C THR A 209 -13.88 5.43 -19.58
N TRP A 210 -13.19 4.32 -19.84
CA TRP A 210 -13.81 3.05 -20.24
C TRP A 210 -14.30 2.22 -19.05
N TYR A 211 -14.01 2.65 -17.81
CA TYR A 211 -14.48 2.09 -16.54
C TYR A 211 -14.35 0.55 -16.45
N PRO A 212 -13.15 0.03 -16.14
CA PRO A 212 -12.99 -1.38 -15.84
C PRO A 212 -13.90 -1.81 -14.68
N ILE A 213 -14.21 -3.09 -14.58
CA ILE A 213 -14.91 -3.63 -13.40
C ILE A 213 -14.05 -3.65 -12.12
N GLY A 214 -12.76 -3.35 -12.25
CA GLY A 214 -11.81 -3.24 -11.15
C GLY A 214 -10.55 -2.48 -11.55
N ALA A 215 -10.03 -1.66 -10.65
CA ALA A 215 -8.79 -0.93 -10.86
C ALA A 215 -7.99 -0.78 -9.56
N ARG A 216 -6.68 -0.66 -9.70
CA ARG A 216 -5.73 -0.30 -8.65
C ARG A 216 -4.90 0.87 -9.14
N ILE A 217 -5.07 2.01 -8.50
CA ILE A 217 -4.34 3.24 -8.77
C ILE A 217 -3.28 3.39 -7.69
N TYR A 218 -2.02 3.49 -8.11
CA TYR A 218 -0.88 3.61 -7.22
C TYR A 218 -0.25 4.99 -7.35
N MET A 219 -0.17 5.70 -6.23
CA MET A 219 0.66 6.89 -6.07
C MET A 219 1.57 6.73 -4.85
N PRO A 220 2.65 7.53 -4.74
CA PRO A 220 3.55 7.45 -3.59
C PRO A 220 2.91 7.77 -2.24
N SER A 221 1.96 8.70 -2.20
CA SER A 221 1.31 9.12 -0.94
C SER A 221 -0.11 8.60 -0.75
N CYS A 222 -0.71 7.98 -1.77
CA CYS A 222 -2.04 7.40 -1.65
C CYS A 222 -2.29 6.32 -2.69
N ASN A 223 -3.32 5.51 -2.47
CA ASN A 223 -3.76 4.49 -3.41
C ASN A 223 -5.29 4.35 -3.39
N ILE A 224 -5.83 3.92 -4.53
CA ILE A 224 -7.25 3.59 -4.70
C ILE A 224 -7.32 2.18 -5.25
N ARG A 225 -8.18 1.35 -4.68
CA ARG A 225 -8.57 0.08 -5.25
C ARG A 225 -10.07 -0.06 -5.27
N TYR A 226 -10.62 -0.47 -6.42
CA TYR A 226 -11.97 -0.99 -6.47
C TYR A 226 -12.02 -2.27 -7.28
N GLU A 227 -12.97 -3.13 -6.95
CA GLU A 227 -13.19 -4.43 -7.59
C GLU A 227 -14.69 -4.77 -7.54
N ASN A 228 -15.13 -5.74 -8.34
CA ASN A 228 -16.49 -6.29 -8.27
C ASN A 228 -16.63 -7.45 -7.26
N PHE A 229 -15.58 -7.72 -6.47
CA PHE A 229 -15.54 -8.72 -5.40
C PHE A 229 -14.90 -8.13 -4.14
N SER A 230 -15.21 -8.70 -2.98
CA SER A 230 -14.59 -8.28 -1.71
C SER A 230 -13.12 -8.65 -1.70
N PHE A 231 -12.25 -7.69 -1.35
CA PHE A 231 -10.80 -7.88 -1.29
C PHE A 231 -10.16 -7.36 0.01
N TYR A 232 -10.97 -6.83 0.93
CA TYR A 232 -10.51 -6.22 2.17
C TYR A 232 -11.16 -6.86 3.40
N ASN A 233 -10.48 -6.79 4.54
CA ASN A 233 -11.01 -7.20 5.83
C ASN A 233 -11.55 -5.99 6.61
N ILE A 234 -12.87 -5.81 6.59
CA ILE A 234 -13.51 -4.66 7.24
C ILE A 234 -13.33 -4.66 8.77
N THR A 235 -13.36 -5.84 9.39
CA THR A 235 -13.18 -5.99 10.84
C THR A 235 -11.79 -5.52 11.25
N ARG A 236 -10.75 -5.96 10.53
CA ARG A 236 -9.37 -5.54 10.81
C ARG A 236 -9.17 -4.03 10.61
N LEU A 237 -9.80 -3.46 9.59
CA LEU A 237 -9.75 -2.02 9.33
C LEU A 237 -10.42 -1.21 10.46
N GLN A 238 -11.52 -1.71 11.03
CA GLN A 238 -12.17 -1.11 12.19
C GLN A 238 -11.28 -1.20 13.45
N GLU A 239 -10.72 -2.38 13.72
CA GLU A 239 -9.79 -2.58 14.85
C GLU A 239 -8.62 -1.58 14.81
N SER A 240 -7.99 -1.37 13.64
CA SER A 240 -6.90 -0.37 13.53
C SER A 240 -7.35 1.07 13.71
N ARG A 241 -8.60 1.40 13.39
CA ARG A 241 -9.12 2.77 13.61
C ARG A 241 -9.38 3.06 15.07
N ASP A 242 -9.79 2.04 15.81
CA ASP A 242 -10.12 2.15 17.24
C ASP A 242 -8.87 2.07 18.13
N GLN A 243 -7.71 1.75 17.56
CA GLN A 243 -6.44 1.77 18.28
C GLN A 243 -6.04 3.21 18.69
N PRO A 244 -5.63 3.43 19.95
CA PRO A 244 -5.08 4.71 20.38
C PRO A 244 -3.84 5.08 19.56
N PRO A 245 -3.54 6.38 19.36
CA PRO A 245 -2.31 6.79 18.71
C PRO A 245 -1.10 6.19 19.43
N THR A 246 -0.26 5.44 18.70
CA THR A 246 0.98 4.91 19.22
C THR A 246 1.89 6.08 19.59
N VAL A 247 2.18 6.25 20.88
CA VAL A 247 3.20 7.21 21.34
C VAL A 247 4.55 6.61 20.97
N LEU A 248 5.19 7.12 19.92
CA LEU A 248 6.56 6.75 19.58
C LEU A 248 7.47 7.02 20.80
N PRO A 249 8.30 6.06 21.24
CA PRO A 249 9.34 6.35 22.21
C PRO A 249 10.29 7.42 21.60
N PRO A 250 10.79 8.36 22.40
CA PRO A 250 11.73 9.35 21.90
C PRO A 250 12.93 8.66 21.25
N PRO A 251 13.46 9.20 20.13
CA PRO A 251 14.62 8.62 19.47
C PRO A 251 15.74 8.49 20.49
N SER A 252 16.29 7.28 20.64
CA SER A 252 17.41 7.03 21.54
C SER A 252 18.54 7.96 21.15
N SER A 253 18.82 8.96 21.98
CA SER A 253 19.99 9.80 21.84
C SER A 253 21.22 8.90 21.99
N GLY A 254 21.84 8.54 20.87
CA GLY A 254 23.13 7.86 20.87
C GLY A 254 24.10 8.69 21.69
N SER A 255 24.52 8.16 22.82
CA SER A 255 25.54 8.75 23.66
C SER A 255 26.88 8.70 22.93
N ARG A 256 27.43 9.91 22.79
CA ARG A 256 28.75 10.36 22.35
C ARG A 256 29.90 9.38 22.51
#